data_AF-A0A6S6G5W8-F1
#
_entry.id   AF-A0A6S6G5W8-F1
#
_cell.length_a   1.000
_cell.length_b   1.000
_cell.length_c   1.000
_cell.angle_alpha   90.00
_cell.angle_beta   90.00
_cell.angle_gamma   90.00
#
_symmetry.space_group_name_H-M   'P 1'
#
loop_
_entity.id
_entity.type
_entity.pdbx_description
1 polymer ?
#
loop_
_entity_poly.entity_id
_entity_poly.type
_entity_poly.pdbx_seq_one_letter_code
_entity_poly.pdbx_strand_id
1 'polypeptide(L)'
;MLAGCGRHAGELQVEVPRPVAVTIKDTPSAELLRCPEPPAGFPRTDAVIAPDTRAAIIRLAKAYAMTVAQLERLIRWSKPGACGAEVK
;
A
#
# COMPACT_ATOMS: atom_id res chain seq x y z
N MET A 1 35.82 52.58 -43.15
CA MET A 1 35.80 52.09 -41.77
C MET A 1 34.48 51.36 -41.57
N LEU A 2 34.49 50.04 -41.38
CA LEU A 2 33.26 49.26 -41.13
C LEU A 2 33.07 49.08 -39.62
N ALA A 3 31.93 49.54 -39.10
CA ALA A 3 31.54 49.35 -37.71
C ALA A 3 31.00 47.93 -37.51
N GLY A 4 31.60 47.18 -36.57
CA GLY A 4 31.16 45.84 -36.20
C GLY A 4 29.95 45.87 -35.27
N CYS A 5 28.96 45.01 -35.51
CA CYS A 5 27.86 44.79 -34.57
C CYS A 5 28.31 43.86 -33.44
N GLY A 6 28.64 44.42 -32.28
CA GLY A 6 28.80 43.67 -31.03
C GLY A 6 27.43 43.30 -30.45
N ARG A 7 27.16 42.03 -30.22
CA ARG A 7 25.97 41.60 -29.47
C ARG A 7 26.25 41.82 -27.99
N HIS A 8 25.48 42.68 -27.33
CA HIS A 8 25.49 42.76 -25.87
C HIS A 8 24.78 41.53 -25.32
N ALA A 9 25.55 40.60 -24.75
CA ALA A 9 24.99 39.55 -23.91
C ALA A 9 24.51 40.20 -22.61
N GLY A 10 23.24 40.60 -22.58
CA GLY A 10 22.56 40.91 -21.33
C GLY A 10 22.31 39.63 -20.57
N GLU A 11 23.02 39.41 -19.47
CA GLU A 11 22.83 38.25 -18.60
C GLU A 11 21.46 38.36 -17.91
N LEU A 12 20.50 37.57 -18.37
CA LEU A 12 19.19 37.43 -17.76
C LEU A 12 19.37 36.69 -16.43
N GLN A 13 19.24 37.42 -15.32
CA GLN A 13 19.22 36.84 -13.97
C GLN A 13 17.93 36.02 -13.82
N VAL A 14 18.02 34.71 -14.10
CA VAL A 14 16.92 33.77 -13.89
C VAL A 14 16.96 33.36 -12.41
N GLU A 15 15.99 33.85 -11.63
CA GLU A 15 15.84 33.44 -10.24
C GLU A 15 15.40 31.97 -10.19
N VAL A 16 16.30 31.09 -9.73
CA VAL A 16 16.03 29.66 -9.61
C VAL A 16 15.12 29.44 -8.39
N PRO A 17 13.90 28.87 -8.55
CA PRO A 17 13.02 28.61 -7.43
C PRO A 17 13.72 27.69 -6.41
N ARG A 18 13.87 28.17 -5.17
CA ARG A 18 14.45 27.36 -4.10
C ARG A 18 13.46 26.27 -3.68
N PRO A 19 13.88 25.01 -3.58
CA PRO A 19 12.99 23.95 -3.11
C PRO A 19 12.55 24.23 -1.67
N VAL A 20 11.24 24.26 -1.45
CA VAL A 20 10.62 24.41 -0.13
C VAL A 20 10.36 23.03 0.44
N ALA A 21 11.04 22.68 1.53
CA ALA A 21 10.74 21.46 2.28
C ALA A 21 9.48 21.69 3.12
N VAL A 22 8.40 20.96 2.81
CA VAL A 22 7.17 20.98 3.61
C VAL A 22 7.19 19.77 4.53
N THR A 23 7.09 20.01 5.85
CA THR A 23 6.97 18.94 6.84
C THR A 23 5.60 18.27 6.69
N ILE A 24 5.59 17.06 6.12
CA ILE A 24 4.40 16.21 6.11
C ILE A 24 4.31 15.54 7.47
N LYS A 25 3.20 15.74 8.18
CA LYS A 25 2.91 14.98 9.40
C LYS A 25 2.53 13.55 8.99
N ASP A 26 3.54 12.68 8.91
CA ASP A 26 3.41 11.24 8.65
C ASP A 26 2.90 10.50 9.89
N THR A 27 1.69 10.82 10.33
CA THR A 27 0.97 9.94 11.26
C THR A 27 -0.04 9.14 10.43
N PRO A 28 0.34 7.95 9.90
CA PRO A 28 -0.62 7.13 9.17
C PRO A 28 -1.76 6.75 10.13
N SER A 29 -2.98 7.19 9.82
CA SER A 29 -4.15 7.05 10.69
C SER A 29 -4.74 5.62 10.72
N ALA A 30 -3.96 4.60 10.37
CA ALA A 30 -4.35 3.20 10.45
C ALA A 30 -3.10 2.35 10.67
N GLU A 31 -3.20 1.36 11.54
CA GLU A 31 -2.14 0.36 11.74
C GLU A 31 -2.13 -0.62 10.54
N LEU A 32 -1.69 -0.12 9.38
CA LEU A 32 -1.70 -0.82 8.09
C LEU A 32 -0.79 -2.05 8.04
N LEU A 33 0.17 -2.12 8.97
CA LEU A 33 1.17 -3.17 9.03
C LEU A 33 0.91 -4.18 10.14
N ARG A 34 -0.26 -4.13 10.79
CA ARG A 34 -0.68 -5.18 11.71
C ARG A 34 -0.96 -6.46 10.92
N CYS A 35 -0.43 -7.58 11.40
CA CYS A 35 -0.72 -8.88 10.81
C CYS A 35 -2.22 -9.17 10.92
N PRO A 36 -2.87 -9.60 9.82
CA PRO A 36 -4.28 -9.94 9.85
C PRO A 36 -4.51 -11.14 10.77
N GLU A 37 -5.51 -11.04 11.64
CA GLU A 37 -5.96 -12.16 12.46
C GLU A 37 -7.00 -12.99 11.70
N PRO A 38 -6.90 -14.33 11.70
CA PRO A 38 -7.91 -15.16 11.07
C PRO A 38 -9.23 -15.05 11.83
N PRO A 39 -10.37 -14.88 11.13
CA PRO A 39 -11.66 -14.87 11.79
C PRO A 39 -11.96 -16.25 12.40
N ALA A 40 -12.76 -16.25 13.47
CA ALA A 40 -13.28 -17.49 14.02
C ALA A 40 -14.07 -18.26 12.94
N GLY A 41 -13.82 -19.56 12.83
CA GLY A 41 -14.55 -20.43 11.92
C GLY A 41 -15.98 -20.67 12.38
N PHE A 42 -16.78 -21.30 11.51
CA PHE A 42 -18.10 -21.76 11.91
C PHE A 42 -18.02 -22.77 13.07
N PRO A 43 -18.96 -22.74 14.03
CA PRO A 43 -19.05 -23.77 15.05
C PRO A 43 -19.29 -25.12 14.37
N ARG A 44 -18.73 -26.20 14.93
CA ARG A 44 -19.02 -27.56 14.48
C ARG A 44 -20.47 -27.87 14.86
N THR A 45 -21.34 -27.89 13.86
CA THR A 45 -22.78 -28.17 13.99
C THR A 45 -23.23 -29.13 12.90
N ASP A 46 -24.42 -29.69 13.05
CA ASP A 46 -25.11 -30.54 12.08
C ASP A 46 -25.90 -29.75 11.02
N ALA A 47 -25.78 -28.42 11.02
CA ALA A 47 -26.49 -27.55 10.09
C ALA A 47 -26.10 -27.82 8.61
N VAL A 48 -27.12 -27.93 7.75
CA VAL A 48 -26.93 -28.13 6.30
C VAL A 48 -26.97 -26.78 5.59
N ILE A 49 -25.91 -26.46 4.84
CA ILE A 49 -25.84 -25.27 3.99
C ILE A 49 -26.30 -25.63 2.58
N ALA A 50 -27.31 -24.91 2.06
CA ALA A 50 -27.79 -25.10 0.69
C ALA A 50 -26.64 -24.96 -0.34
N PRO A 51 -26.64 -25.73 -1.45
CA PRO A 51 -25.50 -25.78 -2.39
C PRO A 51 -25.08 -24.41 -2.93
N ASP A 52 -26.03 -23.56 -3.32
CA ASP A 52 -25.74 -22.23 -3.88
C ASP A 52 -25.14 -21.30 -2.83
N THR A 53 -25.66 -21.34 -1.60
CA THR A 53 -25.13 -20.61 -0.45
C THR A 53 -23.72 -21.08 -0.12
N ARG A 54 -23.48 -22.40 -0.14
CA ARG A 54 -22.15 -22.98 0.07
C ARG A 54 -21.16 -22.49 -0.99
N ALA A 55 -21.58 -22.48 -2.26
CA ALA A 55 -20.75 -21.97 -3.34
C ALA A 55 -20.40 -20.48 -3.16
N ALA A 56 -21.37 -19.66 -2.73
CA ALA A 56 -21.14 -18.25 -2.43
C ALA A 56 -20.17 -18.05 -1.25
N ILE A 57 -20.33 -18.80 -0.16
CA ILE A 57 -19.42 -18.76 1.00
C ILE A 57 -18.00 -19.14 0.58
N ILE A 58 -17.83 -20.18 -0.23
CA ILE A 58 -16.51 -20.59 -0.72
C ILE A 58 -15.88 -19.48 -1.57
N ARG A 59 -16.64 -18.82 -2.45
CA ARG A 59 -16.13 -17.70 -3.25
C ARG A 59 -15.67 -16.55 -2.36
N LEU A 60 -16.46 -16.19 -1.35
CA LEU A 60 -16.12 -15.15 -0.39
C LEU A 60 -14.85 -15.50 0.40
N ALA A 61 -14.77 -16.72 0.93
CA ALA A 61 -13.62 -17.19 1.68
C ALA A 61 -12.33 -17.16 0.85
N LYS A 62 -12.41 -17.56 -0.44
CA LYS A 62 -11.28 -17.49 -1.36
C LYS A 62 -10.84 -16.05 -1.63
N ALA A 63 -11.78 -15.15 -1.89
CA ALA A 63 -11.48 -13.73 -2.11
C ALA A 63 -10.79 -13.12 -0.88
N TYR A 64 -11.32 -13.40 0.32
CA TYR A 64 -10.71 -12.98 1.58
C TYR A 64 -9.28 -13.52 1.74
N ALA A 65 -9.07 -14.81 1.50
CA ALA A 65 -7.75 -15.43 1.58
C ALA A 65 -6.73 -14.78 0.62
N MET A 66 -7.16 -14.41 -0.60
CA MET A 66 -6.32 -13.70 -1.55
C MET A 66 -5.91 -12.31 -1.06
N THR A 67 -6.85 -11.56 -0.48
CA THR A 67 -6.58 -10.24 0.09
C THR A 67 -5.63 -10.31 1.29
N VAL A 68 -5.87 -11.25 2.20
CA VAL A 68 -4.98 -11.50 3.36
C VAL A 68 -3.57 -11.86 2.89
N ALA A 69 -3.45 -12.77 1.92
CA ALA A 69 -2.14 -13.15 1.38
C ALA A 69 -1.40 -11.97 0.73
N GLN A 70 -2.12 -11.06 0.08
CA GLN A 70 -1.53 -9.84 -0.46
C GLN A 70 -1.04 -8.91 0.65
N LEU A 71 -1.86 -8.69 1.68
CA LEU A 71 -1.48 -7.86 2.83
C LEU A 71 -0.27 -8.43 3.57
N GLU A 72 -0.26 -9.73 3.86
CA GLU A 72 0.91 -10.36 4.49
C GLU A 72 2.18 -10.22 3.67
N ARG A 73 2.10 -10.32 2.33
CA ARG A 73 3.26 -10.07 1.46
C ARG A 73 3.75 -8.62 1.59
N LEU A 74 2.85 -7.65 1.61
CA LEU A 74 3.19 -6.24 1.81
C LEU A 74 3.85 -6.02 3.19
N ILE A 75 3.30 -6.62 4.24
CA ILE A 75 3.85 -6.51 5.59
C ILE A 75 5.24 -7.15 5.66
N ARG A 76 5.42 -8.36 5.11
CA ARG A 76 6.73 -9.03 5.04
C ARG A 76 7.75 -8.26 4.22
N TRP A 77 7.32 -7.58 3.16
CA TRP A 77 8.18 -6.69 2.39
C TRP A 77 8.64 -5.48 3.23
N SER A 78 7.74 -4.88 4.01
CA SER A 78 8.08 -3.76 4.90
C SER A 78 8.90 -4.17 6.13
N LYS A 79 8.66 -5.37 6.66
CA LYS A 79 9.35 -5.94 7.83
C LYS A 79 9.57 -7.44 7.63
N PRO A 80 10.75 -7.85 7.15
CA PRO A 80 11.07 -9.26 6.97
C PRO A 80 10.87 -10.06 8.26
N GLY A 81 10.26 -11.25 8.15
CA GLY A 81 9.93 -12.11 9.31
C GLY A 81 8.64 -11.73 10.06
N ALA A 82 7.94 -10.66 9.67
CA ALA A 82 6.61 -10.37 10.21
C ALA A 82 5.54 -11.36 9.73
N CYS A 83 4.47 -11.51 10.53
CA CYS A 83 3.35 -12.43 10.27
C CYS A 83 3.79 -13.90 10.10
N GLY A 84 4.69 -14.34 11.00
CA GLY A 84 5.05 -15.75 11.13
C GLY A 84 3.86 -16.57 11.65
N ALA A 85 3.73 -17.80 11.16
CA ALA A 85 2.66 -18.69 11.59
C ALA A 85 2.84 -19.07 13.07
N GLU A 86 2.12 -18.40 13.96
CA GLU A 86 1.79 -19.01 15.26
C GLU A 86 0.70 -20.05 15.01
N VAL A 87 1.13 -21.23 14.56
CA VAL A 87 0.32 -22.43 14.68
C VAL A 87 0.35 -22.82 16.15
N LYS A 88 -0.76 -22.63 16.85
CA LYS A 88 -1.03 -23.29 18.11
C LYS A 88 -2.27 -24.17 17.97
#